data_AF-A0A932QSG0-F1
#
_entry.id   AF-A0A932QSG0-F1
#
_cell.length_a   1.000
_cell.length_b   1.000
_cell.length_c   1.000
_cell.angle_alpha   90.00
_cell.angle_beta   90.00
_cell.angle_gamma   90.00
#
_symmetry.space_group_name_H-M   'P 1'
#
loop_
_entity.id
_entity.type
_entity.pdbx_description
1 polymer ?
#
loop_
_entity_poly.entity_id
_entity_poly.type
_entity_poly.pdbx_seq_one_letter_code
_entity_poly.pdbx_strand_id
1 'polypeptide(L)'
;MGAKRGAGAFVEIGVNRQLPSSRWYIEGDMKLATDYRGVSIRITYERLAHIIEHPELSDMEPAIMETLNNPEEVRRSQSDDKAFLYYRFLRATPAGDKYLCAVVKEGGVDAFLLTAYLTDKIKKSEMVWKKK
;
A
#
# COMPACT_ATOMS: atom_id res chain seq x y z
N MET A 1 -52.31 -25.39 31.18
CA MET A 1 -50.93 -24.86 31.37
C MET A 1 -49.96 -25.88 30.80
N GLY A 2 -49.18 -25.71 29.75
CA GLY A 2 -48.86 -24.60 28.86
C GLY A 2 -47.69 -25.12 28.01
N ALA A 3 -47.91 -25.26 26.71
CA ALA A 3 -47.04 -25.97 25.76
C ALA A 3 -45.64 -25.35 25.63
N LYS A 4 -44.60 -26.19 25.46
CA LYS A 4 -43.32 -25.78 24.88
C LYS A 4 -43.32 -26.20 23.41
N ARG A 5 -43.68 -25.25 22.53
CA ARG A 5 -43.56 -25.33 21.07
C ARG A 5 -42.20 -24.80 20.62
N GLY A 6 -41.70 -25.39 19.52
CA GLY A 6 -40.88 -24.76 18.47
C GLY A 6 -39.48 -24.31 18.90
N ALA A 7 -38.55 -24.00 18.02
CA ALA A 7 -38.37 -24.13 16.58
C ALA A 7 -36.93 -23.64 16.35
N GLY A 8 -36.24 -24.13 15.31
CA GLY A 8 -34.84 -23.80 15.08
C GLY A 8 -34.57 -22.33 14.77
N ALA A 9 -33.30 -21.96 14.95
CA ALA A 9 -32.60 -20.88 14.24
C ALA A 9 -31.12 -21.14 14.49
N PHE A 10 -30.38 -21.75 13.55
CA PHE A 10 -29.57 -21.00 12.58
C PHE A 10 -29.00 -19.72 13.21
N VAL A 11 -27.81 -19.82 13.80
CA VAL A 11 -27.05 -18.64 14.20
C VAL A 11 -26.34 -18.15 12.95
N GLU A 12 -26.97 -17.14 12.34
CA GLU A 12 -26.38 -16.27 11.34
C GLU A 12 -25.09 -15.63 11.89
N ILE A 13 -24.06 -15.63 11.05
CA ILE A 13 -22.81 -14.89 11.21
C ILE A 13 -23.09 -13.38 11.23
N GLY A 14 -23.53 -12.88 12.37
CA GLY A 14 -23.66 -11.45 12.65
C GLY A 14 -22.28 -10.83 12.89
N VAL A 15 -21.68 -10.28 11.84
CA VAL A 15 -20.55 -9.33 11.96
C VAL A 15 -21.09 -8.08 12.64
N ASN A 16 -20.97 -8.04 13.98
CA ASN A 16 -21.32 -6.89 14.78
C ASN A 16 -20.19 -5.85 14.76
N ARG A 17 -20.61 -4.62 14.58
CA ARG A 17 -19.89 -3.43 14.18
C ARG A 17 -19.36 -2.76 15.44
N GLN A 18 -18.04 -2.73 15.64
CA GLN A 18 -17.42 -1.85 16.62
C GLN A 18 -16.21 -1.17 15.98
N LEU A 19 -16.39 0.12 15.68
CA LEU A 19 -15.40 0.97 15.03
C LEU A 19 -14.63 1.75 16.11
N PRO A 20 -13.35 1.44 16.38
CA PRO A 20 -12.48 2.40 17.05
C PRO A 20 -11.97 3.45 16.06
N SER A 21 -11.89 4.71 16.52
CA SER A 21 -11.35 5.88 15.80
C SER A 21 -9.83 5.76 15.58
N SER A 22 -9.40 4.81 14.75
CA SER A 22 -8.00 4.65 14.34
C SER A 22 -7.90 4.06 12.94
N ARG A 23 -8.36 4.85 11.96
CA ARG A 23 -7.79 5.05 10.63
C ARG A 23 -7.45 3.87 9.70
N TRP A 24 -7.82 2.61 9.96
CA TRP A 24 -7.62 1.53 8.97
C TRP A 24 -8.76 0.49 8.95
N TYR A 25 -9.20 0.12 7.74
CA TYR A 25 -10.08 -1.03 7.49
C TYR A 25 -9.25 -2.19 6.92
N ILE A 26 -9.37 -3.38 7.51
CA ILE A 26 -8.85 -4.64 6.97
C ILE A 26 -10.03 -5.39 6.32
N GLU A 27 -10.24 -5.17 5.02
CA GLU A 27 -11.20 -5.94 4.23
C GLU A 27 -10.41 -7.06 3.52
N GLY A 28 -10.09 -8.12 4.27
CA GLY A 28 -9.19 -9.20 3.83
C GLY A 28 -7.71 -8.78 3.76
N ASP A 29 -6.86 -9.69 3.25
CA ASP A 29 -5.42 -9.53 3.00
C ASP A 29 -5.04 -8.44 1.98
N MET A 30 -5.78 -7.32 1.92
CA MET A 30 -5.44 -6.16 1.07
C MET A 30 -5.36 -4.86 1.87
N LYS A 31 -4.32 -4.09 1.58
CA LYS A 31 -4.14 -2.71 2.04
C LYS A 31 -4.45 -1.75 0.89
N LEU A 32 -5.10 -0.63 1.23
CA LEU A 32 -5.34 0.48 0.31
C LEU A 32 -4.54 1.68 0.78
N ALA A 33 -3.74 2.26 -0.12
CA ALA A 33 -3.08 3.54 0.08
C ALA A 33 -3.74 4.59 -0.84
N THR A 34 -3.67 5.86 -0.49
CA THR A 34 -4.17 6.94 -1.35
C THR A 34 -3.01 7.82 -1.76
N ASP A 35 -2.80 7.95 -3.06
CA ASP A 35 -1.71 8.76 -3.62
C ASP A 35 -1.91 10.27 -3.39
N TYR A 36 -0.87 11.09 -3.61
CA TYR A 36 -0.95 12.56 -3.61
C TYR A 36 -2.02 13.12 -4.55
N ARG A 37 -2.42 12.36 -5.58
CA ARG A 37 -3.51 12.69 -6.52
C ARG A 37 -4.90 12.29 -6.04
N GLY A 38 -5.02 11.61 -4.91
CA GLY A 38 -6.28 11.00 -4.47
C GLY A 38 -6.60 9.66 -5.16
N VAL A 39 -5.64 9.06 -5.85
CA VAL A 39 -5.80 7.75 -6.50
C VAL A 39 -5.66 6.62 -5.48
N SER A 40 -6.60 5.69 -5.47
CA SER A 40 -6.54 4.50 -4.62
C SER A 40 -5.54 3.48 -5.17
N ILE A 41 -4.50 3.18 -4.39
CA ILE A 41 -3.46 2.19 -4.68
C ILE A 41 -3.77 0.92 -3.90
N ARG A 42 -4.06 -0.17 -4.62
CA ARG A 42 -4.28 -1.51 -4.09
C ARG A 42 -2.97 -2.24 -3.87
N ILE A 43 -2.81 -2.80 -2.68
CA ILE A 43 -1.63 -3.54 -2.25
C ILE A 43 -2.12 -4.86 -1.67
N THR A 44 -1.86 -5.97 -2.37
CA THR A 44 -2.16 -7.29 -1.84
C THR A 44 -1.07 -7.71 -0.86
N TYR A 45 -1.45 -8.41 0.21
CA TYR A 45 -0.51 -8.91 1.19
C TYR A 45 0.51 -9.86 0.56
N GLU A 46 0.12 -10.70 -0.40
CA GLU A 46 1.06 -11.56 -1.14
C GLU A 46 2.17 -10.77 -1.82
N ARG A 47 1.84 -9.65 -2.49
CA ARG A 47 2.85 -8.80 -3.11
C ARG A 47 3.71 -8.09 -2.08
N LEU A 48 3.09 -7.59 -1.01
CA LEU A 48 3.79 -6.90 0.06
C LEU A 48 4.76 -7.84 0.77
N ALA A 49 4.30 -9.05 1.10
CA ALA A 49 5.09 -10.14 1.65
C ALA A 49 6.30 -10.42 0.75
N HIS A 50 6.10 -10.59 -0.55
CA HIS A 50 7.19 -10.81 -1.49
C HIS A 50 8.21 -9.66 -1.55
N ILE A 51 7.76 -8.42 -1.34
CA ILE A 51 8.64 -7.25 -1.27
C ILE A 51 9.45 -7.25 0.04
N ILE A 52 8.81 -7.52 1.18
CA ILE A 52 9.47 -7.52 2.50
C ILE A 52 10.26 -8.82 2.78
N GLU A 53 10.10 -9.87 1.97
CA GLU A 53 10.97 -11.05 1.95
C GLU A 53 12.44 -10.67 1.66
N HIS A 54 12.66 -9.53 1.00
CA HIS A 54 14.01 -8.99 0.85
C HIS A 54 14.52 -8.43 2.18
N PRO A 55 15.69 -8.86 2.69
CA PRO A 55 16.23 -8.42 3.99
C PRO A 55 16.45 -6.91 4.09
N GLU A 56 16.66 -6.23 2.96
CA GLU A 56 16.77 -4.78 2.90
C GLU A 56 15.44 -4.05 3.18
N LEU A 57 14.31 -4.73 3.00
CA LEU A 57 12.95 -4.19 3.12
C LEU A 57 12.15 -4.84 4.26
N SER A 58 12.72 -5.78 5.02
CA SER A 58 12.00 -6.61 5.99
C SER A 58 11.36 -5.88 7.18
N ASP A 59 11.55 -4.57 7.31
CA ASP A 59 10.83 -3.71 8.27
C ASP A 59 10.36 -2.39 7.63
N MET A 60 10.39 -2.32 6.29
CA MET A 60 10.09 -1.10 5.54
C MET A 60 8.64 -1.05 5.05
N GLU A 61 7.79 -2.00 5.44
CA GLU A 61 6.35 -1.95 5.17
C GLU A 61 5.70 -0.59 5.48
N PRO A 62 5.87 0.00 6.68
CA PRO A 62 5.33 1.33 6.98
C PRO A 62 5.94 2.41 6.08
N ALA A 63 7.22 2.31 5.76
CA ALA A 63 7.89 3.26 4.87
C ALA A 63 7.38 3.18 3.42
N ILE A 64 7.06 1.98 2.93
CA ILE A 64 6.43 1.77 1.61
C ILE A 64 5.06 2.41 1.61
N MET A 65 4.21 2.08 2.59
CA MET A 65 2.87 2.67 2.71
C MET A 65 2.94 4.20 2.77
N GLU A 66 3.87 4.74 3.54
CA GLU A 66 4.01 6.19 3.67
C GLU A 66 4.63 6.83 2.42
N THR A 67 5.45 6.11 1.65
CA THR A 67 5.95 6.55 0.32
C THR A 67 4.83 6.64 -0.69
N LEU A 68 3.85 5.72 -0.62
CA LEU A 68 2.68 5.76 -1.49
C LEU A 68 1.71 6.87 -1.10
N ASN A 69 1.53 7.14 0.19
CA ASN A 69 0.64 8.21 0.65
C ASN A 69 1.26 9.61 0.52
N ASN A 70 2.57 9.71 0.72
CA ASN A 70 3.28 10.98 0.78
C ASN A 70 4.64 10.86 0.10
N PRO A 71 4.66 10.68 -1.24
CA PRO A 71 5.91 10.63 -1.98
C PRO A 71 6.64 11.97 -1.93
N GLU A 72 7.95 11.93 -2.10
CA GLU A 72 8.75 13.15 -2.28
C GLU A 72 8.99 13.44 -3.75
N GLU A 73 9.11 12.41 -4.58
CA GLU A 73 9.27 12.57 -6.01
C GLU A 73 8.58 11.42 -6.74
N VAL A 74 7.85 11.72 -7.79
CA VAL A 74 7.15 10.73 -8.60
C VAL A 74 7.62 10.88 -10.03
N ARG A 75 8.13 9.78 -10.56
CA ARG A 75 8.60 9.72 -11.94
C ARG A 75 7.79 8.71 -12.72
N ARG A 76 7.62 8.95 -14.02
CA ARG A 76 7.04 8.00 -14.95
C ARG A 76 8.13 7.12 -15.52
N SER A 77 7.81 5.85 -15.75
CA SER A 77 8.69 4.96 -16.51
C SER A 77 8.69 5.39 -17.98
N GLN A 78 9.86 5.40 -18.62
CA GLN A 78 9.95 5.67 -20.06
C GLN A 78 9.43 4.51 -20.92
N SER A 79 9.41 3.29 -20.36
CA SER A 79 9.00 2.08 -21.09
C SER A 79 7.51 1.74 -20.95
N ASP A 80 6.88 2.17 -19.85
CA ASP A 80 5.47 1.89 -19.59
C ASP A 80 4.82 3.17 -19.04
N ASP A 81 3.97 3.75 -19.88
CA ASP A 81 3.25 5.01 -19.63
C ASP A 81 2.33 4.92 -18.40
N LYS A 82 1.95 3.71 -17.99
CA LYS A 82 1.09 3.47 -16.82
C LYS A 82 1.91 3.15 -15.57
N ALA A 83 3.22 3.01 -15.65
CA ALA A 83 4.08 2.71 -14.52
C ALA A 83 4.69 3.99 -13.92
N PHE A 84 4.39 4.23 -12.66
CA PHE A 84 4.88 5.35 -11.87
C PHE A 84 5.82 4.84 -10.78
N LEU A 85 6.95 5.50 -10.64
CA LEU A 85 7.98 5.24 -9.65
C LEU A 85 7.89 6.35 -8.59
N TYR A 86 7.44 5.96 -7.42
CA TYR A 86 7.34 6.79 -6.24
C TYR A 86 8.65 6.70 -5.48
N TYR A 87 9.33 7.82 -5.34
CA TYR A 87 10.58 7.95 -4.62
C TYR A 87 10.36 8.69 -3.32
N ARG A 88 11.00 8.16 -2.28
CA ARG A 88 11.10 8.82 -0.99
C ARG A 88 12.49 8.63 -0.42
N PHE A 89 13.05 9.69 0.11
CA PHE A 89 14.32 9.67 0.79
C PHE A 89 14.12 9.20 2.24
N LEU A 90 14.75 8.10 2.59
CA LEU A 90 14.78 7.59 3.94
C LEU A 90 16.08 8.07 4.59
N ARG A 91 15.95 9.10 5.42
CA ARG A 91 17.00 9.56 6.33
C ARG A 91 16.99 8.67 7.58
N ALA A 92 18.17 8.32 8.08
CA ALA A 92 18.34 7.54 9.31
C ALA A 92 17.87 6.07 9.26
N THR A 93 18.11 5.36 8.14
CA THR A 93 18.07 3.88 8.19
C THR A 93 19.40 3.34 8.73
N PRO A 94 19.44 2.16 9.37
CA PRO A 94 20.70 1.53 9.78
C PRO A 94 21.66 1.27 8.61
N ALA A 95 21.16 1.29 7.37
CA ALA A 95 21.93 1.16 6.14
C ALA A 95 22.33 2.49 5.49
N GLY A 96 22.10 3.63 6.17
CA GLY A 96 22.43 4.98 5.69
C GLY A 96 21.29 5.68 4.95
N ASP A 97 21.65 6.72 4.21
CA ASP A 97 20.73 7.48 3.35
C ASP A 97 20.40 6.68 2.09
N LYS A 98 19.17 6.16 1.98
CA LYS A 98 18.70 5.45 0.79
C LYS A 98 17.38 6.03 0.28
N TYR A 99 17.14 5.88 -1.02
CA TYR A 99 15.85 6.16 -1.61
C TYR A 99 15.01 4.89 -1.67
N LEU A 100 13.80 4.93 -1.12
CA LEU A 100 12.80 3.92 -1.34
C LEU A 100 12.05 4.23 -2.63
N CYS A 101 12.09 3.28 -3.57
CA CYS A 101 11.39 3.34 -4.84
C CYS A 101 10.24 2.35 -4.83
N ALA A 102 9.00 2.84 -4.77
CA ALA A 102 7.79 2.04 -4.92
C ALA A 102 7.25 2.19 -6.35
N VAL A 103 7.15 1.09 -7.07
CA VAL A 103 6.63 1.05 -8.45
C VAL A 103 5.16 0.70 -8.40
N VAL A 104 4.33 1.60 -8.89
CA VAL A 104 2.89 1.45 -8.96
C VAL A 104 2.48 1.54 -10.41
N LYS A 105 1.53 0.70 -10.82
CA LYS A 105 0.93 0.77 -12.15
C LYS A 105 -0.51 1.23 -12.06
N GLU A 106 -0.86 2.20 -12.90
CA GLU A 106 -2.23 2.67 -13.04
C GLU A 106 -3.07 1.63 -13.81
N GLY A 107 -4.11 1.15 -13.16
CA GLY A 107 -5.15 0.27 -13.73
C GLY A 107 -6.33 1.03 -14.34
N GLY A 108 -6.26 2.36 -14.42
CA GLY A 108 -7.30 3.23 -14.99
C GLY A 108 -8.13 3.94 -13.93
N VAL A 109 -8.91 3.19 -13.15
CA VAL A 109 -9.73 3.74 -12.05
C VAL A 109 -8.99 3.66 -10.71
N ASP A 110 -8.21 2.62 -10.53
CA ASP A 110 -7.34 2.39 -9.39
C ASP A 110 -5.91 2.14 -9.86
N ALA A 111 -4.98 2.14 -8.91
CA ALA A 111 -3.60 1.82 -9.14
C ALA A 111 -3.21 0.61 -8.29
N PHE A 112 -2.13 -0.09 -8.67
CA PHE A 112 -1.69 -1.27 -7.92
C PHE A 112 -0.17 -1.25 -7.75
N LEU A 113 0.28 -1.63 -6.56
CA LEU A 113 1.71 -1.74 -6.26
C LEU A 113 2.29 -2.95 -7.01
N LEU A 114 3.25 -2.71 -7.90
CA LEU A 114 4.01 -3.77 -8.55
C LEU A 114 5.06 -4.34 -7.60
N THR A 115 5.96 -3.48 -7.15
CA THR A 115 7.16 -3.83 -6.39
C THR A 115 7.71 -2.59 -5.68
N ALA A 116 8.53 -2.76 -4.65
CA ALA A 116 9.32 -1.69 -4.07
C ALA A 116 10.76 -2.17 -3.83
N TYR A 117 11.71 -1.25 -3.91
CA TYR A 117 13.13 -1.53 -3.68
C TYR A 117 13.87 -0.30 -3.18
N LEU A 118 14.97 -0.51 -2.46
CA LEU A 118 15.89 0.55 -2.09
C LEU A 118 16.89 0.81 -3.21
N THR A 119 17.20 2.07 -3.44
CA THR A 119 18.23 2.51 -4.39
C THR A 119 18.99 3.69 -3.80
N ASP A 120 20.27 3.78 -4.11
CA ASP A 120 21.10 4.93 -3.74
C ASP A 120 20.83 6.13 -4.66
N LYS A 121 20.35 5.86 -5.88
CA LYS A 121 20.16 6.87 -6.94
C LYS A 121 18.77 6.79 -7.53
N ILE A 122 18.15 7.96 -7.72
CA ILE A 122 16.89 8.09 -8.45
C ILE A 122 17.15 7.88 -9.95
N LYS A 123 16.45 6.93 -10.58
CA LYS A 123 16.63 6.65 -12.03
C LYS A 123 16.28 7.88 -12.85
N LYS A 124 17.11 8.24 -13.85
CA LYS A 124 16.82 9.29 -14.84
C LYS A 124 15.63 8.87 -15.72
N SER A 125 14.43 9.15 -15.24
CA SER A 125 13.18 8.99 -15.98
C SER A 125 12.38 10.28 -15.90
N GLU A 126 11.25 10.35 -16.61
CA GLU A 126 10.43 11.54 -16.69
C GLU A 126 9.88 11.91 -15.31
N MET A 127 10.27 13.06 -14.77
CA MET A 127 9.75 13.54 -13.50
C MET A 127 8.35 14.11 -13.70
N VAL A 128 7.35 13.47 -13.10
CA VAL A 128 5.94 13.88 -13.21
C VAL A 128 5.59 14.86 -12.11
N TRP A 129 6.11 14.60 -10.90
CA TRP A 129 5.78 15.41 -9.74
C TRP A 129 6.92 15.36 -8.72
N LYS A 130 7.08 16.46 -8.00
CA LYS A 130 8.04 16.58 -6.91
C LYS A 130 7.43 17.43 -5.80
N LYS A 131 7.57 16.96 -4.57
CA LYS A 131 7.21 17.71 -3.38
C LYS A 131 8.15 18.91 -3.25
N LYS A 132 7.57 20.11 -3.22
CA LYS A 132 8.28 21.38 -2.98
C LYS A 132 8.59 21.57 -1.50
#